data_AF-A0A105TE66-F1
#
_entry.id   AF-A0A105TE66-F1
#
_cell.length_a   1.000
_cell.length_b   1.000
_cell.length_c   1.000
_cell.angle_alpha   90.00
_cell.angle_beta   90.00
_cell.angle_gamma   90.00
#
_symmetry.space_group_name_H-M   'P 1'
#
loop_
_entity.id
_entity.type
_entity.pdbx_description
1 polymer ?
#
loop_
_entity_poly.entity_id
_entity_poly.type
_entity_poly.pdbx_seq_one_letter_code
_entity_poly.pdbx_strand_id
1 'polypeptide(L)'
;MAALPTAFQISADILSRTERADDIARLKSMMDLPTLGYVDVSAQMELMQALERWPLLAHLEAQRLALPADNPALTLQKHPETTR
;
A
#
# COMPACT_ATOMS: atom_id res chain seq x y z
N MET A 1 13.13 -10.78 21.65
CA MET A 1 12.51 -9.47 21.38
C MET A 1 12.50 -9.28 19.87
N ALA A 2 11.34 -9.14 19.23
CA ALA A 2 11.27 -8.84 17.81
C ALA A 2 11.67 -7.37 17.61
N ALA A 3 12.72 -7.10 16.83
CA ALA A 3 13.11 -5.75 16.49
C ALA A 3 12.03 -5.12 15.60
N LEU A 4 11.60 -3.89 15.92
CA LEU A 4 10.71 -3.13 15.06
C LEU A 4 11.48 -2.77 13.77
N PRO A 5 10.88 -2.97 12.59
CA PRO A 5 11.54 -2.62 11.34
C PRO A 5 11.82 -1.12 11.30
N THR A 6 13.03 -0.76 10.87
CA THR A 6 13.46 0.64 10.76
C THR A 6 12.72 1.32 9.60
N ALA A 7 12.47 2.63 9.69
CA ALA A 7 11.84 3.40 8.62
C ALA A 7 12.49 3.16 7.23
N PHE A 8 13.82 2.98 7.19
CA PHE A 8 14.56 2.62 5.98
C PHE A 8 14.15 1.27 5.37
N GLN A 9 13.89 0.26 6.21
CA GLN A 9 13.45 -1.07 5.75
C GLN A 9 12.04 -1.01 5.18
N ILE A 10 11.16 -0.20 5.77
CA ILE A 10 9.81 0.03 5.27
C ILE A 10 9.85 0.73 3.91
N SER A 11 10.69 1.77 3.75
CA SER A 11 10.85 2.46 2.47
C SER A 11 11.40 1.56 1.37
N ALA A 12 12.36 0.69 1.70
CA ALA A 12 12.92 -0.27 0.75
C ALA A 12 11.86 -1.28 0.27
N ASP A 13 10.98 -1.74 1.17
CA ASP A 13 9.91 -2.66 0.83
C ASP A 13 8.83 -2.01 -0.06
N ILE A 14 8.48 -0.75 0.22
CA ILE A 14 7.59 0.05 -0.63
C ILE A 14 8.19 0.24 -2.03
N LEU A 15 9.49 0.52 -2.13
CA LEU A 15 10.18 0.65 -3.41
C LEU A 15 10.15 -0.67 -4.19
N SER A 16 10.50 -1.79 -3.54
CA SER A 16 10.49 -3.12 -4.17
C SER A 16 9.09 -3.50 -4.67
N ARG A 17 8.03 -3.17 -3.92
CA ARG A 17 6.65 -3.40 -4.36
C ARG A 17 6.28 -2.54 -5.58
N THR A 18 6.79 -1.31 -5.65
CA THR A 18 6.58 -0.42 -6.80
C THR A 18 7.26 -0.96 -8.04
N GLU A 19 8.53 -1.38 -7.92
CA GLU A 19 9.29 -2.01 -9.01
C GLU A 19 8.59 -3.28 -9.53
N ARG A 20 8.07 -4.13 -8.63
CA ARG A 20 7.29 -5.32 -9.02
C ARG A 20 6.05 -4.94 -9.84
N ALA A 21 5.33 -3.89 -9.44
CA ALA A 21 4.14 -3.44 -10.17
C ALA A 21 4.48 -2.94 -11.59
N ASP A 22 5.62 -2.25 -11.75
CA ASP A 22 6.12 -1.79 -13.05
C ASP A 22 6.52 -2.95 -13.97
N ASP A 23 7.20 -3.96 -13.42
CA ASP A 23 7.56 -5.17 -14.17
C ASP A 23 6.32 -5.92 -14.66
N ILE A 24 5.26 -5.97 -13.86
CA ILE A 24 3.98 -6.56 -14.25
C ILE A 24 3.31 -5.73 -15.36
N ALA A 25 3.36 -4.41 -15.29
CA ALA A 25 2.84 -3.55 -16.34
C ALA A 25 3.59 -3.79 -17.67
N ARG A 26 4.92 -3.93 -17.62
CA ARG A 26 5.75 -4.29 -18.76
C ARG A 26 5.37 -5.66 -19.32
N LEU A 27 5.24 -6.68 -18.46
CA LEU A 27 4.89 -8.03 -18.86
C LEU A 27 3.49 -8.08 -19.52
N LYS A 28 2.51 -7.36 -18.96
CA LYS A 28 1.17 -7.21 -19.54
C LYS A 28 1.22 -6.61 -20.94
N SER A 29 2.05 -5.60 -21.15
CA SER A 29 2.25 -4.99 -22.47
C SER A 29 2.91 -5.96 -23.45
N MET A 30 3.87 -6.77 -23.01
CA MET A 30 4.54 -7.76 -23.86
C MET A 30 3.64 -8.91 -24.27
N MET A 31 2.70 -9.31 -23.41
CA MET A 31 1.77 -10.42 -23.66
C MET A 31 0.46 -9.99 -24.34
N ASP A 32 0.32 -8.71 -24.69
CA ASP A 32 -0.91 -8.12 -25.25
C ASP A 32 -2.15 -8.35 -24.34
N LEU A 33 -1.95 -8.24 -23.02
CA LEU A 33 -2.99 -8.40 -21.99
C LEU A 33 -3.19 -7.11 -21.17
N PRO A 34 -3.52 -5.96 -21.79
CA PRO A 34 -3.59 -4.67 -21.09
C PRO A 34 -4.72 -4.62 -20.05
N THR A 35 -5.83 -5.33 -20.32
CA THR A 35 -7.02 -5.36 -19.46
C THR A 35 -6.91 -6.33 -18.28
N LEU A 36 -5.87 -7.17 -18.23
CA LEU A 36 -5.69 -8.12 -17.15
C LEU A 36 -5.44 -7.40 -15.82
N GLY A 37 -6.40 -7.45 -14.91
CA GLY A 37 -6.25 -6.88 -13.57
C GLY A 37 -5.16 -7.63 -12.81
N TYR A 38 -4.10 -6.92 -12.40
CA TYR A 38 -3.14 -7.48 -11.46
C TYR A 38 -3.66 -7.29 -10.03
N VAL A 39 -3.59 -8.35 -9.24
CA VAL A 39 -3.96 -8.34 -7.82
C VAL A 39 -2.79 -8.92 -7.02
N ASP A 40 -2.22 -8.13 -6.12
CA ASP A 40 -1.19 -8.59 -5.19
C ASP A 40 -1.85 -9.25 -3.98
N VAL A 41 -2.02 -10.58 -4.04
CA VAL A 41 -2.67 -11.36 -2.98
C VAL A 41 -1.82 -11.36 -1.71
N SER A 42 -0.49 -11.35 -1.81
CA SER A 42 0.40 -11.32 -0.65
C SER A 42 0.21 -10.04 0.16
N ALA A 43 0.12 -8.90 -0.53
CA ALA A 43 -0.20 -7.62 0.09
C ALA A 43 -1.52 -7.64 0.85
N GLN A 44 -2.56 -8.23 0.25
CA GLN A 44 -3.88 -8.33 0.86
C GLN A 44 -3.84 -9.21 2.11
N MET A 45 -3.14 -10.34 2.06
CA MET A 45 -3.01 -11.24 3.20
C MET A 45 -2.23 -10.61 4.37
N GLU A 46 -1.16 -9.87 4.09
CA GLU A 46 -0.40 -9.14 5.11
C GLU A 46 -1.26 -8.06 5.78
N LEU A 47 -2.06 -7.34 5.00
CA LEU A 47 -3.00 -6.36 5.53
C LEU A 47 -4.03 -7.03 6.46
N MET A 48 -4.65 -8.12 6.03
CA MET A 48 -5.63 -8.85 6.85
C MET A 48 -5.02 -9.30 8.19
N GLN A 49 -3.83 -9.88 8.16
CA GLN A 49 -3.11 -10.29 9.38
C GLN A 49 -2.75 -9.10 10.28
N ALA A 50 -2.39 -7.96 9.69
CA ALA A 50 -2.15 -6.74 10.44
C ALA A 50 -3.43 -6.22 11.10
N LEU A 51 -4.57 -6.24 10.40
CA LEU A 51 -5.85 -5.81 10.95
C LEU A 51 -6.34 -6.73 12.08
N GLU A 52 -6.15 -8.04 11.97
CA GLU A 52 -6.45 -8.99 13.05
C GLU A 52 -5.63 -8.71 14.31
N ARG A 53 -4.35 -8.38 14.15
CA ARG A 53 -3.44 -8.09 15.27
C ARG A 53 -3.69 -6.73 15.92
N TRP A 54 -4.23 -5.76 15.17
CA TRP A 54 -4.42 -4.38 15.62
C TRP A 54 -5.90 -3.98 15.48
N PRO A 55 -6.77 -4.34 16.43
CA PRO A 55 -8.21 -4.11 16.31
C PRO A 55 -8.57 -2.63 16.11
N LEU A 56 -7.85 -1.69 16.74
CA LEU A 56 -8.06 -0.25 16.50
C LEU A 56 -7.78 0.15 15.04
N LEU A 57 -6.76 -0.43 14.42
CA LEU A 57 -6.44 -0.19 13.02
C LEU A 57 -7.57 -0.71 12.11
N ALA A 58 -8.15 -1.87 12.44
CA ALA A 58 -9.31 -2.41 11.74
C ALA A 58 -10.54 -1.49 11.81
N HIS A 59 -10.79 -0.86 12.96
CA HIS A 59 -11.87 0.13 13.08
C HIS A 59 -11.65 1.37 12.22
N LEU A 60 -10.40 1.82 12.06
CA LEU A 60 -10.07 2.95 11.17
C LEU A 60 -10.20 2.56 9.70
N GLU A 61 -9.80 1.33 9.36
CA GLU A 61 -9.90 0.79 7.99
C GLU A 61 -11.36 0.63 7.56
N ALA A 62 -12.23 0.12 8.45
CA ALA A 62 -13.66 0.04 8.22
C ALA A 62 -14.31 1.43 8.06
N GLN A 63 -13.88 2.41 8.84
CA GLN A 63 -14.33 3.80 8.67
C GLN A 63 -13.89 4.38 7.32
N ARG A 64 -12.64 4.13 6.91
CA ARG A 64 -12.10 4.55 5.61
C ARG A 64 -12.92 4.01 4.44
N LEU A 65 -13.32 2.73 4.49
CA LEU A 65 -14.16 2.11 3.47
C LEU A 65 -15.60 2.67 3.45
N ALA A 66 -16.10 3.15 4.59
CA ALA A 66 -17.41 3.77 4.71
C ALA A 66 -17.43 5.26 4.27
N LEU A 67 -16.26 5.90 4.16
CA LEU A 67 -16.13 7.28 3.73
C LEU A 67 -16.16 7.37 2.19
N PRO A 68 -16.90 8.33 1.60
CA PRO A 68 -16.87 8.55 0.16
C PRO A 68 -15.45 8.93 -0.30
N ALA A 69 -15.04 8.43 -1.46
CA ALA A 69 -13.67 8.56 -2.00
C ALA A 69 -13.15 10.01 -2.13
N ASP A 70 -14.05 11.00 -2.12
CA ASP A 70 -13.72 12.43 -2.21
C ASP A 70 -13.49 13.13 -0.86
N ASN A 71 -13.36 12.39 0.26
CA ASN A 71 -13.20 13.02 1.57
C ASN A 71 -11.74 13.47 1.83
N PRO A 72 -11.46 14.78 2.03
CA PRO A 72 -10.11 15.32 2.21
C PRO A 72 -9.41 14.84 3.49
N ALA A 73 -10.11 14.18 4.42
CA ALA A 73 -9.52 13.66 5.65
C ALA A 73 -8.53 12.49 5.44
N LEU A 74 -8.60 11.81 4.29
CA LEU A 74 -7.73 10.67 3.94
C LEU A 74 -6.55 11.08 3.04
N THR A 75 -6.45 12.35 2.66
CA THR A 75 -5.27 12.86 1.99
C THR A 75 -4.13 12.85 3.00
N LEU A 76 -3.30 11.81 2.95
CA LEU A 76 -2.00 11.80 3.60
C LEU A 76 -1.30 13.09 3.15
N GLN A 77 -1.26 14.10 4.03
CA GLN A 77 -0.62 15.37 3.71
C GLN A 77 0.84 15.04 3.44
N LYS A 78 1.22 14.97 2.16
CA LYS A 78 2.60 15.03 1.73
C LYS A 78 3.11 16.36 2.25
N HIS A 79 3.79 16.33 3.40
CA HIS A 79 4.53 17.48 3.89
C HIS A 79 5.46 17.92 2.76
N PRO A 80 5.32 19.12 2.20
CA PRO A 80 6.32 19.62 1.29
C PRO A 80 7.60 19.84 2.10
N GLU A 81 8.68 19.24 1.63
CA GLU A 81 10.01 19.47 2.16
C GLU A 81 10.27 20.97 2.22
N THR A 82 10.51 21.48 3.43
CA THR A 82 10.95 22.86 3.61
C THR A 82 12.40 22.93 3.16
N THR A 83 12.59 23.37 1.91
CA THR A 83 13.84 23.99 1.48
C THR A 83 13.97 25.35 2.17
N ARG A 84 14.95 25.48 3.06
CA ARG A 84 15.65 26.74 3.32
C ARG A 84 17.04 26.51 3.84
#